data_AF-A0A0R1VTN1-F1
#
_entry.id   AF-A0A0R1VTN1-F1
#
_cell.length_a   1.000
_cell.length_b   1.000
_cell.length_c   1.000
_cell.angle_alpha   90.00
_cell.angle_beta   90.00
_cell.angle_gamma   90.00
#
_symmetry.space_group_name_H-M   'P 1'
#
loop_
_entity.id
_entity.type
_entity.pdbx_description
1 polymer ?
#
loop_
_entity_poly.entity_id
_entity_poly.type
_entity_poly.pdbx_seq_one_letter_code
_entity_poly.pdbx_strand_id
1 'polypeptide(L)'
;MKKRFTRLFVVLLALVCGAYFGSSTASAHKVTPKYVAKLVNKDLKEPDETGTTKFKWIKKDQAFEAVLDPNCDMYQQMDSGQVSVWESYTKAVKYESKTLKKSGYSKYSNFAVINPEDHSKIFLQIAKGKTLYDVKDDLQ
;
A
#
# COMPACT_ATOMS: atom_id res chain seq x y z
N MET A 1 1.21 -14.34 -13.45
CA MET A 1 0.89 -12.92 -13.22
C MET A 1 -0.47 -12.43 -13.76
N LYS A 2 -1.00 -12.89 -14.92
CA LYS A 2 -2.26 -12.35 -15.52
C LYS A 2 -3.56 -12.44 -14.69
N LYS A 3 -3.70 -13.41 -13.77
CA LYS A 3 -4.95 -13.62 -12.99
C LYS A 3 -5.16 -12.66 -11.81
N ARG A 4 -4.10 -11.99 -11.32
CA ARG A 4 -4.19 -10.98 -10.24
C ARG A 4 -4.82 -9.68 -10.74
N PHE A 5 -4.59 -9.33 -12.02
CA PHE A 5 -5.03 -8.08 -12.66
C PHE A 5 -6.54 -7.96 -12.88
N THR A 6 -7.24 -9.07 -13.16
CA THR A 6 -8.67 -9.04 -13.49
C THR A 6 -9.55 -8.82 -12.25
N ARG A 7 -9.10 -9.24 -11.06
CA ARG A 7 -9.90 -9.17 -9.83
C ARG A 7 -10.01 -7.75 -9.25
N LEU A 8 -8.91 -6.98 -9.29
CA LEU A 8 -8.91 -5.57 -8.88
C LEU A 8 -9.80 -4.72 -9.79
N PHE A 9 -9.75 -4.95 -11.11
CA PHE A 9 -10.62 -4.23 -12.04
C PHE A 9 -12.08 -4.54 -11.77
N VAL A 10 -12.48 -5.81 -11.59
CA VAL A 10 -13.89 -6.19 -11.40
C VAL A 10 -14.48 -5.68 -10.07
N VAL A 11 -13.73 -5.75 -8.97
CA VAL A 11 -14.23 -5.29 -7.65
C VAL A 11 -14.30 -3.76 -7.56
N LEU A 12 -13.36 -3.04 -8.19
CA LEU A 12 -13.40 -1.58 -8.26
C LEU A 12 -14.38 -1.05 -9.31
N LEU A 13 -14.56 -1.75 -10.44
CA LEU A 13 -15.53 -1.38 -11.46
C LEU A 13 -16.97 -1.60 -10.94
N ALA A 14 -17.22 -2.63 -10.14
CA ALA A 14 -18.51 -2.80 -9.46
C ALA A 14 -18.86 -1.65 -8.50
N LEU A 15 -17.86 -1.02 -7.88
CA LEU A 15 -18.03 0.19 -7.05
C LEU A 15 -18.27 1.46 -7.89
N VAL A 16 -17.81 1.49 -9.15
CA VAL A 16 -18.01 2.63 -10.08
C VAL A 16 -19.31 2.51 -10.87
N CYS A 17 -19.75 1.30 -11.23
CA CYS A 17 -20.99 1.07 -11.99
C CYS A 17 -22.26 1.30 -11.16
N GLY A 18 -22.19 1.26 -9.83
CA GLY A 18 -23.30 1.68 -8.95
C GLY A 18 -23.60 3.18 -9.00
N ALA A 19 -22.78 4.00 -9.67
CA ALA A 19 -22.94 5.45 -9.74
C ALA A 19 -23.55 5.97 -11.07
N TYR A 20 -23.83 5.11 -12.05
CA TYR A 20 -24.20 5.56 -13.41
C TYR A 20 -25.63 5.25 -13.88
N PHE A 21 -26.48 4.62 -13.05
CA PHE A 21 -27.90 4.48 -13.35
C PHE A 21 -28.77 5.06 -12.22
N GLY A 22 -29.52 6.11 -12.55
CA GLY A 22 -30.84 6.44 -12.00
C GLY A 22 -31.01 6.52 -10.48
N SER A 23 -31.09 7.76 -9.98
CA SER A 23 -31.88 8.21 -8.82
C SER A 23 -32.47 7.13 -7.89
N SER A 24 -31.85 6.91 -6.73
CA SER A 24 -32.52 6.81 -5.41
C SER A 24 -31.54 6.32 -4.34
N THR A 25 -31.45 7.06 -3.25
CA THR A 25 -30.73 6.74 -2.01
C THR A 25 -29.22 6.54 -2.17
N ALA A 26 -28.49 7.63 -1.91
CA ALA A 26 -27.07 7.62 -1.61
C ALA A 26 -26.79 6.76 -0.36
N SER A 27 -26.70 5.45 -0.55
CA SER A 27 -25.83 4.62 0.28
C SER A 27 -24.41 4.90 -0.17
N ALA A 28 -23.92 6.10 0.14
CA ALA A 28 -22.49 6.35 0.18
C ALA A 28 -21.95 5.37 1.22
N HIS A 29 -21.51 4.19 0.75
CA HIS A 29 -20.81 3.22 1.59
C HIS A 29 -19.68 4.03 2.23
N LYS A 30 -19.80 4.33 3.53
CA LYS A 30 -18.77 5.08 4.26
C LYS A 30 -17.52 4.22 4.17
N VAL A 31 -16.65 4.52 3.22
CA VAL A 31 -15.40 3.79 3.02
C VAL A 31 -14.55 4.06 4.25
N THR A 32 -14.54 3.07 5.15
CA THR A 32 -13.81 3.16 6.40
C THR A 32 -12.34 2.85 6.14
N PRO A 33 -11.41 3.49 6.88
CA PRO A 33 -10.00 3.18 6.73
C PRO A 33 -9.67 1.70 7.02
N LYS A 34 -10.48 1.04 7.88
CA LYS A 34 -10.36 -0.40 8.17
C LYS A 34 -10.66 -1.26 6.93
N TYR A 35 -11.64 -0.89 6.13
CA TYR A 35 -11.96 -1.59 4.88
C TYR A 35 -10.83 -1.45 3.86
N VAL A 36 -10.31 -0.24 3.67
CA VAL A 36 -9.19 0.01 2.76
C VAL A 36 -7.90 -0.68 3.24
N ALA A 37 -7.62 -0.66 4.54
CA ALA A 37 -6.50 -1.40 5.13
C ALA A 37 -6.61 -2.91 4.85
N LYS A 38 -7.82 -3.48 4.90
CA LYS A 38 -8.05 -4.90 4.61
C LYS A 38 -7.76 -5.24 3.14
N LEU A 39 -8.13 -4.34 2.21
CA LEU A 39 -7.81 -4.49 0.79
C LEU A 39 -6.30 -4.41 0.56
N VAL A 40 -5.67 -3.33 1.03
CA VAL A 40 -4.22 -3.12 0.97
C VAL A 40 -3.44 -4.34 1.49
N ASN A 41 -3.76 -4.81 2.70
CA ASN A 41 -3.05 -5.96 3.30
C ASN A 41 -3.37 -7.30 2.65
N LYS A 42 -4.46 -7.42 1.89
CA LYS A 42 -4.77 -8.62 1.11
C LYS A 42 -3.96 -8.64 -0.17
N ASP A 43 -3.82 -7.47 -0.81
CA ASP A 43 -3.19 -7.33 -2.12
C ASP A 43 -1.66 -7.27 -2.04
N LEU A 44 -1.12 -6.78 -0.91
CA LEU A 44 0.33 -6.73 -0.64
C LEU A 44 0.90 -7.98 0.07
N LYS A 45 0.08 -9.02 0.32
CA LYS A 45 0.51 -10.21 1.06
C LYS A 45 1.33 -11.16 0.17
N GLU A 46 2.65 -11.06 0.25
CA GLU A 46 3.60 -12.13 -0.12
C GLU A 46 4.10 -12.73 1.22
N PRO A 47 3.62 -13.93 1.62
CA PRO A 47 3.78 -14.45 2.99
C PRO A 47 5.22 -14.72 3.43
N ASP A 48 6.17 -14.79 2.49
CA ASP A 48 7.51 -15.29 2.78
C ASP A 48 8.56 -14.15 2.74
N GLU A 49 8.29 -13.05 2.01
CA GLU A 49 9.27 -11.98 1.76
C GLU A 49 9.16 -10.80 2.73
N THR A 50 7.95 -10.51 3.23
CA THR A 50 7.67 -9.32 4.08
C THR A 50 7.30 -9.69 5.53
N GLY A 51 7.36 -10.98 5.87
CA GLY A 51 6.99 -11.49 7.18
C GLY A 51 5.55 -11.13 7.59
N THR A 52 5.38 -10.57 8.80
CA THR A 52 4.07 -10.20 9.36
C THR A 52 3.64 -8.76 9.08
N THR A 53 4.35 -8.05 8.20
CA THR A 53 4.14 -6.63 7.90
C THR A 53 2.69 -6.33 7.53
N LYS A 54 2.05 -5.40 8.25
CA LYS A 54 0.67 -4.97 8.03
C LYS A 54 0.55 -3.46 8.03
N PHE A 55 -0.05 -2.93 6.98
CA PHE A 55 -0.45 -1.53 6.90
C PHE A 55 -1.63 -1.24 7.81
N LYS A 56 -1.49 -0.19 8.62
CA LYS A 56 -2.54 0.38 9.47
C LYS A 56 -2.77 1.82 9.05
N TRP A 57 -4.04 2.23 9.02
CA TRP A 57 -4.35 3.62 8.74
C TRP A 57 -4.07 4.49 9.96
N ILE A 58 -3.19 5.48 9.81
CA ILE A 58 -2.87 6.46 10.84
C ILE A 58 -3.58 7.78 10.48
N LYS A 59 -4.60 8.12 11.28
CA LYS A 59 -5.45 9.28 11.02
C LYS A 59 -4.69 10.60 11.16
N LYS A 60 -3.70 10.68 12.06
CA LYS A 60 -2.90 11.89 12.28
C LYS A 60 -2.12 12.24 11.01
N ASP A 61 -1.43 11.25 10.47
CA ASP A 61 -0.50 11.43 9.34
C ASP A 61 -1.19 11.25 7.97
N GLN A 62 -2.48 10.89 7.98
CA GLN A 62 -3.28 10.61 6.77
C GLN A 62 -2.56 9.65 5.83
N ALA A 63 -1.98 8.59 6.41
CA ALA A 63 -1.18 7.58 5.71
C ALA A 63 -1.47 6.17 6.21
N PHE A 64 -1.24 5.19 5.34
CA PHE A 64 -1.06 3.81 5.73
C PHE A 64 0.38 3.60 6.17
N GLU A 65 0.57 3.24 7.43
CA GLU A 65 1.89 2.97 7.99
C GLU A 65 2.06 1.47 8.22
N ALA A 66 3.23 0.97 7.87
CA ALA A 66 3.68 -0.37 8.20
C ALA A 66 5.07 -0.29 8.84
N VAL A 67 5.33 -1.20 9.77
CA VAL A 67 6.67 -1.45 10.31
C VAL A 67 7.08 -2.81 9.78
N LEU A 68 8.27 -2.92 9.20
CA LEU A 68 8.79 -4.21 8.74
C LEU A 68 9.05 -5.12 9.94
N ASP A 69 9.00 -6.42 9.72
CA ASP A 69 9.56 -7.37 10.68
C ASP A 69 11.10 -7.34 10.52
N PRO A 70 11.89 -7.03 11.56
CA PRO A 70 13.34 -7.05 11.45
C PRO A 70 13.89 -8.44 11.04
N ASN A 71 13.11 -9.52 11.24
CA ASN A 71 13.51 -10.86 10.86
C ASN A 71 13.01 -11.26 9.46
N CYS A 72 12.32 -10.39 8.71
CA CYS A 72 11.89 -10.73 7.35
C CYS A 72 13.06 -10.69 6.36
N ASP A 73 13.00 -11.58 5.37
CA ASP A 73 14.01 -11.70 4.32
C ASP A 73 14.26 -10.37 3.60
N MET A 74 13.23 -9.57 3.35
CA MET A 74 13.38 -8.26 2.72
C MET A 74 14.27 -7.30 3.52
N TYR A 75 14.13 -7.26 4.85
CA TYR A 75 14.94 -6.39 5.70
C TYR A 75 16.40 -6.88 5.76
N GLN A 76 16.59 -8.19 5.96
CA GLN A 76 17.92 -8.82 6.01
C GLN A 76 18.67 -8.71 4.67
N GLN A 77 17.97 -8.85 3.54
CA GLN A 77 18.56 -8.68 2.21
C GLN A 77 18.94 -7.22 1.94
N MET A 78 18.13 -6.26 2.39
CA MET A 78 18.45 -4.84 2.24
C MET A 78 19.72 -4.45 3.01
N ASP A 79 19.89 -4.96 4.23
CA ASP A 79 21.10 -4.74 5.05
C ASP A 79 22.36 -5.34 4.41
N SER A 80 22.22 -6.44 3.67
CA SER A 80 23.31 -7.07 2.91
C SER A 80 23.50 -6.51 1.49
N GLY A 81 22.82 -5.41 1.13
CA GLY A 81 22.92 -4.74 -0.17
C GLY A 81 22.12 -5.39 -1.30
N GLN A 82 21.35 -6.44 -1.03
CA GLN A 82 20.45 -7.09 -1.99
C GLN A 82 19.07 -6.44 -1.96
N VAL A 83 18.79 -5.54 -2.91
CA VAL A 83 17.57 -4.71 -2.89
C VAL A 83 16.45 -5.15 -3.83
N SER A 84 16.55 -6.33 -4.47
CA SER A 84 15.57 -6.79 -5.48
C SER A 84 14.16 -7.02 -4.92
N VAL A 85 14.07 -7.60 -3.71
CA VAL A 85 12.82 -7.81 -2.99
C VAL A 85 12.22 -6.46 -2.57
N TRP A 86 13.05 -5.57 -2.03
CA TRP A 86 12.67 -4.20 -1.69
C TRP A 86 12.12 -3.42 -2.89
N GLU A 87 12.77 -3.48 -4.04
CA GLU A 87 12.28 -2.82 -5.26
C GLU A 87 10.92 -3.36 -5.72
N SER A 88 10.72 -4.68 -5.63
CA SER A 88 9.47 -5.34 -6.00
C SER A 88 8.35 -4.91 -5.06
N TYR A 89 8.64 -4.84 -3.77
CA TYR A 89 7.75 -4.31 -2.75
C TYR A 89 7.39 -2.84 -2.99
N THR A 90 8.37 -1.97 -3.22
CA THR A 90 8.16 -0.54 -3.55
C THR A 90 7.29 -0.37 -4.79
N LYS A 91 7.50 -1.19 -5.84
CA LYS A 91 6.66 -1.20 -7.05
C LYS A 91 5.21 -1.56 -6.72
N ALA A 92 4.97 -2.54 -5.84
CA ALA A 92 3.64 -2.96 -5.42
C ALA A 92 2.93 -1.85 -4.63
N VAL A 93 3.58 -1.26 -3.63
CA VAL A 93 3.02 -0.15 -2.83
C VAL A 93 2.71 1.07 -3.71
N LYS A 94 3.60 1.38 -4.66
CA LYS A 94 3.40 2.47 -5.63
C LYS A 94 2.20 2.24 -6.53
N TYR A 95 1.99 0.99 -6.97
CA TYR A 95 0.83 0.62 -7.76
C TYR A 95 -0.47 0.78 -6.94
N GLU A 96 -0.51 0.28 -5.71
CA GLU A 96 -1.69 0.41 -4.83
C GLU A 96 -2.02 1.87 -4.53
N SER A 97 -1.01 2.67 -4.19
CA SER A 97 -1.14 4.12 -4.02
C SER A 97 -1.72 4.80 -5.28
N LYS A 98 -1.23 4.46 -6.47
CA LYS A 98 -1.75 4.98 -7.74
C LYS A 98 -3.20 4.56 -8.00
N THR A 99 -3.54 3.31 -7.70
CA THR A 99 -4.88 2.74 -7.89
C THR A 99 -5.88 3.45 -6.97
N LEU A 100 -5.58 3.58 -5.67
CA LEU A 100 -6.44 4.29 -4.73
C LEU A 100 -6.69 5.74 -5.16
N LYS A 101 -5.65 6.44 -5.64
CA LYS A 101 -5.81 7.78 -6.21
C LYS A 101 -6.77 7.80 -7.40
N LYS A 102 -6.56 6.92 -8.38
CA LYS A 102 -7.37 6.87 -9.61
C LYS A 102 -8.83 6.48 -9.33
N SER A 103 -9.07 5.70 -8.28
CA SER A 103 -10.40 5.24 -7.87
C SER A 103 -11.15 6.22 -6.96
N GLY A 104 -10.71 7.48 -6.83
CA GLY A 104 -11.37 8.50 -6.01
C GLY A 104 -11.01 8.45 -4.52
N TYR A 105 -10.18 7.49 -4.09
CA TYR A 105 -9.71 7.33 -2.71
C TYR A 105 -8.39 8.06 -2.46
N SER A 106 -8.21 9.26 -3.04
CA SER A 106 -6.97 10.05 -2.97
C SER A 106 -6.47 10.29 -1.53
N LYS A 107 -7.39 10.46 -0.57
CA LYS A 107 -7.08 10.56 0.87
C LYS A 107 -6.32 9.34 1.40
N TYR A 108 -6.61 8.15 0.89
CA TYR A 108 -6.04 6.87 1.32
C TYR A 108 -4.85 6.43 0.46
N SER A 109 -4.31 7.31 -0.39
CA SER A 109 -3.24 6.98 -1.34
C SER A 109 -1.83 7.26 -0.81
N ASN A 110 -1.68 7.55 0.48
CA ASN A 110 -0.38 7.80 1.11
C ASN A 110 0.05 6.57 1.91
N PHE A 111 1.31 6.18 1.75
CA PHE A 111 1.91 5.02 2.38
C PHE A 111 3.27 5.41 2.96
N ALA A 112 3.57 4.90 4.15
CA ALA A 112 4.88 4.97 4.75
C ALA A 112 5.28 3.61 5.32
N VAL A 113 6.54 3.25 5.13
CA VAL A 113 7.17 2.13 5.82
C VAL A 113 8.18 2.70 6.79
N ILE A 114 8.01 2.39 8.06
CA ILE A 114 8.81 2.88 9.17
C ILE A 114 9.95 1.91 9.42
N ASN A 115 11.14 2.44 9.74
CA ASN A 115 12.28 1.63 10.13
C ASN A 115 11.94 0.85 11.41
N PRO A 116 12.15 -0.48 11.45
CA PRO A 116 11.79 -1.31 12.59
C PRO A 116 12.69 -1.16 13.82
N GLU A 117 13.92 -0.66 13.66
CA GLU A 117 14.87 -0.41 14.75
C GLU A 117 14.78 1.03 15.28
N ASP A 118 14.51 1.99 14.39
CA ASP A 118 14.37 3.42 14.71
C ASP A 118 13.07 3.97 14.14
N HIS A 119 12.00 3.95 14.94
CA HIS A 119 10.67 4.39 14.51
C HIS A 119 10.58 5.89 14.16
N SER A 120 11.63 6.69 14.41
CA SER A 120 11.69 8.08 13.95
C SER A 120 12.06 8.20 12.47
N LYS A 121 12.60 7.13 11.88
CA LYS A 121 13.05 7.07 10.49
C LYS A 121 12.04 6.34 9.61
N ILE A 122 11.91 6.84 8.39
CA ILE A 122 11.10 6.25 7.34
C ILE A 122 12.05 5.50 6.41
N PHE A 123 11.63 4.34 5.89
CA PHE A 123 12.31 3.63 4.82
C PHE A 123 11.69 3.86 3.46
N LEU A 124 10.37 4.02 3.41
CA LEU A 124 9.67 4.28 2.17
C LEU A 124 8.56 5.28 2.42
N GLN A 125 8.46 6.29 1.56
CA GLN A 125 7.32 7.20 1.53
C GLN A 125 6.79 7.28 0.11
N ILE A 126 5.52 6.93 -0.06
CA ILE A 126 4.82 6.96 -1.35
C ILE A 126 3.54 7.74 -1.20
N ALA A 127 3.30 8.69 -2.11
CA ALA A 127 2.06 9.44 -2.17
C ALA A 127 1.52 9.45 -3.60
N LYS A 128 0.23 9.13 -3.77
CA LYS A 128 -0.49 9.31 -5.03
C LYS A 128 0.21 8.63 -6.24
N GLY A 129 0.86 7.49 -6.01
CA GLY A 129 1.61 6.71 -6.99
C GLY A 129 3.02 7.22 -7.30
N LYS A 130 3.56 8.14 -6.49
CA LYS A 130 4.92 8.68 -6.62
C LYS A 130 5.73 8.34 -5.37
N THR A 131 6.99 7.96 -5.56
CA THR A 131 7.98 7.83 -4.50
C THR A 131 8.38 9.23 -4.05
N LEU A 132 8.27 9.52 -2.75
CA LEU A 132 8.73 10.76 -2.13
C LEU A 132 10.08 10.53 -1.44
N TYR A 133 10.28 9.35 -0.87
CA TYR A 133 11.52 8.92 -0.24
C TYR A 133 11.63 7.39 -0.34
N ASP A 134 12.85 6.89 -0.53
CA ASP A 134 13.20 5.47 -0.57
C ASP A 134 14.61 5.29 0.02
N VAL A 135 14.75 4.52 1.10
CA VAL A 135 16.02 4.27 1.78
C VAL A 135 17.07 3.65 0.87
N LYS A 136 16.65 2.97 -0.21
CA LYS A 136 17.57 2.45 -1.21
C LYS A 136 18.44 3.57 -1.81
N ASP A 137 17.89 4.77 -1.99
CA ASP A 137 18.63 5.89 -2.57
C ASP A 137 19.76 6.38 -1.64
N ASP A 138 19.70 6.06 -0.34
CA ASP A 138 20.72 6.37 0.66
C ASP A 138 21.76 5.24 0.85
N LEU A 139 21.53 4.06 0.26
CA LEU A 139 22.44 2.90 0.32
C LEU A 139 23.46 2.87 -0.85
N GLN A 140 23.43 3.88 -1.73
CA GLN A 140 24.34 4.04 -2.88
C GLN A 140 25.52 4.96 -2.56
#